data_AF-A0A6S7BC91-F1
#
_entry.id   AF-A0A6S7BC91-F1
#
_cell.length_a   1.000
_cell.length_b   1.000
_cell.length_c   1.000
_cell.angle_alpha   90.00
_cell.angle_beta   90.00
_cell.angle_gamma   90.00
#
_symmetry.space_group_name_H-M   'P 1'
#
loop_
_entity.id
_entity.type
_entity.pdbx_description
1 polymer ?
#
loop_
_entity_poly.entity_id
_entity_poly.type
_entity_poly.pdbx_seq_one_letter_code
_entity_poly.pdbx_strand_id
1 'polypeptide(L)'
;MRRAYDYRGFEATIEVESVPAVIVAGSVVAAGGLVVKIAVRHRLSGRELPPVRLSDEGQRTFANEAEALMAGFSAAQRLIDDELAER
;
A
#
# COMPACT_ATOMS: atom_id res chain seq x y z
N MET A 1 -10.21 -3.93 1.99
CA MET A 1 -10.78 -3.12 0.88
C MET A 1 -9.79 -3.09 -0.29
N ARG A 2 -10.23 -3.06 -1.56
CA ARG A 2 -9.32 -3.01 -2.73
C ARG A 2 -9.81 -1.99 -3.77
N ARG A 3 -8.90 -1.17 -4.31
CA ARG A 3 -9.16 -0.20 -5.39
C ARG A 3 -8.08 -0.28 -6.45
N ALA A 4 -8.47 -0.21 -7.72
CA ALA A 4 -7.55 -0.12 -8.84
C ALA A 4 -7.81 1.18 -9.61
N TYR A 5 -6.75 1.78 -10.16
CA TYR A 5 -6.83 2.99 -10.95
C TYR A 5 -5.69 3.05 -11.96
N ASP A 6 -5.94 3.77 -13.06
CA ASP A 6 -4.94 3.99 -14.10
C ASP A 6 -4.16 5.28 -13.83
N TYR A 7 -2.83 5.21 -13.99
CA TYR A 7 -1.94 6.36 -13.92
C TYR A 7 -0.77 6.19 -14.89
N ARG A 8 -0.60 7.13 -15.82
CA ARG A 8 0.52 7.19 -16.78
C ARG A 8 0.80 5.88 -17.54
N GLY A 9 -0.24 5.15 -17.92
CA GLY A 9 -0.11 3.88 -18.67
C GLY A 9 0.13 2.64 -17.78
N PHE A 10 0.13 2.82 -16.46
CA PHE A 10 0.13 1.76 -15.47
C PHE A 10 -1.24 1.64 -14.81
N GLU A 11 -1.56 0.44 -14.35
CA GLU A 11 -2.65 0.15 -13.42
C GLU A 11 -2.04 -0.03 -12.03
N ALA A 12 -2.46 0.81 -11.08
CA ALA A 12 -2.09 0.71 -9.68
C ALA A 12 -3.27 0.12 -8.89
N THR A 13 -3.01 -0.99 -8.19
CA THR A 13 -3.94 -1.63 -7.27
C THR A 13 -3.50 -1.37 -5.84
N ILE A 14 -4.39 -0.78 -5.05
CA ILE A 14 -4.23 -0.55 -3.61
C ILE A 14 -5.18 -1.47 -2.86
N GLU A 15 -4.62 -2.25 -1.96
CA GLU A 15 -5.36 -3.13 -1.07
C GLU A 15 -5.08 -2.75 0.38
N VAL A 16 -6.15 -2.46 1.11
CA VAL A 16 -6.11 -2.17 2.55
C VAL A 16 -6.54 -3.42 3.31
N GLU A 17 -5.66 -3.89 4.19
CA GLU A 17 -5.88 -5.07 5.02
C GLU A 17 -5.84 -4.72 6.50
N SER A 18 -6.75 -5.32 7.27
CA SER A 18 -6.74 -5.21 8.73
C SER A 18 -5.79 -6.25 9.33
N VAL A 19 -4.88 -5.78 10.18
CA VAL A 19 -3.96 -6.60 10.97
C VAL A 19 -4.45 -6.62 12.41
N PRO A 20 -4.68 -7.79 13.01
CA PRO A 20 -5.13 -7.88 14.40
C PRO A 20 -4.03 -7.45 15.37
N ALA A 21 -4.44 -6.98 16.55
CA ALA A 21 -3.51 -6.75 17.65
C ALA A 21 -2.95 -8.09 18.15
N VAL A 22 -1.68 -8.08 18.56
CA VAL A 22 -1.06 -9.24 19.21
C VAL A 22 -1.15 -9.05 20.72
N ILE A 23 -1.85 -9.96 21.40
CA ILE A 23 -2.05 -9.95 22.85
C ILE A 23 -1.39 -11.18 23.46
N VAL A 24 -0.51 -10.98 24.44
CA VAL A 24 0.19 -12.04 25.17
C VAL A 24 -0.04 -11.84 26.67
N ALA A 25 -0.56 -12.87 27.35
CA ALA A 25 -0.87 -12.84 28.78
C ALA A 25 -1.70 -11.61 29.23
N GLY A 26 -2.65 -11.18 28.40
CA GLY A 26 -3.50 -10.01 28.67
C GLY A 26 -2.85 -8.66 28.38
N SER A 27 -1.60 -8.62 27.92
CA SER A 27 -0.89 -7.39 27.53
C SER A 27 -0.80 -7.27 26.00
N VAL A 28 -1.00 -6.06 25.47
CA VAL A 28 -0.85 -5.77 24.04
C VAL A 28 0.63 -5.67 23.70
N VAL A 29 1.13 -6.58 22.87
CA VAL A 29 2.53 -6.64 22.40
C VAL A 29 2.70 -5.90 21.07
N ALA A 30 1.66 -5.90 20.22
CA ALA A 30 1.62 -5.09 19.02
C ALA A 30 0.20 -4.58 18.78
N ALA A 31 0.06 -3.27 18.52
CA ALA A 31 -1.23 -2.70 18.16
C ALA A 31 -1.68 -3.21 16.79
N GLY A 32 -2.96 -3.55 16.67
CA GLY A 32 -3.58 -3.84 15.38
C GLY A 32 -3.84 -2.56 14.59
N GLY A 33 -4.31 -2.69 13.36
CA GLY A 33 -4.78 -1.57 12.55
C GLY A 33 -4.78 -1.93 11.08
N LEU A 34 -4.55 -0.97 10.19
CA LEU A 34 -4.58 -1.20 8.76
C LEU A 34 -3.19 -1.14 8.11
N VAL A 35 -2.97 -1.97 7.10
CA VAL A 35 -1.78 -1.93 6.23
C VAL A 35 -2.22 -1.81 4.80
N VAL A 36 -1.32 -1.29 3.96
CA VAL A 36 -1.59 -1.07 2.54
C VAL A 36 -0.64 -1.92 1.72
N LYS A 37 -1.17 -2.71 0.79
CA LYS A 37 -0.43 -3.40 -0.25
C LYS A 37 -0.65 -2.67 -1.57
N ILE A 38 0.44 -2.42 -2.28
CA ILE A 38 0.45 -1.76 -3.58
C ILE A 38 1.00 -2.74 -4.60
N ALA A 39 0.24 -2.95 -5.67
CA ALA A 39 0.70 -3.66 -6.87
C ALA A 39 0.56 -2.73 -8.06
N VAL A 40 1.61 -2.64 -8.89
CA VAL A 40 1.64 -1.78 -10.07
C VAL A 40 2.00 -2.60 -11.29
N ARG A 41 1.25 -2.42 -12.37
CA ARG A 41 1.44 -3.15 -13.63
C ARG A 41 1.34 -2.21 -14.82
N HIS A 42 2.30 -2.27 -15.74
CA HIS A 42 2.24 -1.53 -16.99
C HIS A 42 1.20 -2.17 -17.94
N ARG A 43 0.24 -1.40 -18.46
CA ARG A 43 -0.91 -1.97 -19.19
C ARG A 43 -0.56 -2.62 -20.52
N LEU A 44 0.41 -2.06 -21.25
CA LEU A 44 0.77 -2.58 -22.59
C LEU A 44 1.76 -3.75 -22.53
N SER A 45 2.85 -3.60 -21.78
CA SER A 45 3.88 -4.64 -21.66
C SER A 45 3.53 -5.74 -20.66
N GLY A 46 2.53 -5.53 -19.79
CA GLY A 46 2.20 -6.43 -18.68
C GLY A 46 3.27 -6.49 -17.59
N ARG A 47 4.34 -5.69 -17.68
CA ARG A 47 5.43 -5.68 -16.69
C ARG A 47 4.91 -5.21 -15.33
N GLU A 48 5.17 -5.99 -14.29
CA GLU A 48 4.82 -5.67 -12.91
C GLU A 48 6.02 -5.09 -12.16
N LEU A 49 5.75 -4.12 -11.28
CA LEU A 49 6.71 -3.66 -10.30
C LEU A 49 6.63 -4.56 -9.05
N PRO A 50 7.75 -4.74 -8.31
CA PRO A 50 7.72 -5.45 -7.04
C PRO A 50 6.64 -4.89 -6.11
N PRO A 51 5.80 -5.74 -5.49
CA PRO A 51 4.73 -5.27 -4.63
C PRO A 51 5.31 -4.60 -3.37
N VAL A 52 4.72 -3.47 -2.99
CA VAL A 52 5.16 -2.69 -1.84
C VAL A 52 4.11 -2.79 -0.74
N ARG A 53 4.56 -3.02 0.50
CA ARG A 53 3.70 -2.95 1.69
C ARG A 53 4.05 -1.70 2.48
N LEU A 54 3.05 -0.85 2.69
CA LEU A 54 3.17 0.36 3.51
C LEU A 54 2.48 0.18 4.86
N SER A 55 3.14 0.74 5.86
CA SER A 55 2.62 1.04 7.19
C SER A 55 2.86 2.53 7.44
N ASP A 56 2.16 3.12 8.41
CA ASP A 56 2.44 4.47 8.89
C ASP A 56 3.90 4.57 9.40
N GLU A 57 4.49 5.76 9.28
CA GLU A 57 5.89 6.00 9.64
C GLU A 57 6.15 5.58 11.10
N GLY A 58 7.17 4.74 11.32
CA GLY A 58 7.48 4.18 12.64
C GLY A 58 6.80 2.84 12.98
N GLN A 59 6.44 2.05 11.96
CA GLN A 59 5.82 0.71 12.10
C GLN A 59 4.42 0.68 12.74
N ARG A 60 3.75 1.83 12.83
CA ARG A 60 2.33 1.84 13.20
C ARG A 60 1.48 1.51 11.98
N THR A 61 0.43 0.75 12.22
CA THR A 61 -0.63 0.53 11.25
C THR A 61 -1.43 1.82 11.08
N PHE A 62 -2.05 2.05 9.92
CA PHE A 62 -2.94 3.20 9.72
C PHE A 62 -4.17 3.08 10.64
N ALA A 63 -4.64 4.21 11.17
CA ALA A 63 -5.76 4.26 12.10
C ALA A 63 -7.12 4.10 11.41
N ASN A 64 -7.23 4.55 10.15
CA ASN A 64 -8.47 4.45 9.37
C ASN A 64 -8.21 4.21 7.87
N GLU A 65 -9.25 3.74 7.17
CA GLU A 65 -9.15 3.36 5.76
C GLU A 65 -8.86 4.54 4.84
N ALA A 66 -9.34 5.75 5.17
CA ALA A 66 -9.13 6.94 4.34
C ALA A 66 -7.65 7.33 4.29
N GLU A 67 -6.97 7.37 5.44
CA GLU A 67 -5.52 7.58 5.53
C GLU A 67 -4.75 6.50 4.78
N ALA A 68 -5.08 5.24 5.01
CA ALA A 68 -4.44 4.10 4.34
C ALA A 68 -4.57 4.21 2.80
N LEU A 69 -5.75 4.55 2.29
CA LEU A 69 -5.97 4.73 0.86
C LEU A 69 -5.17 5.92 0.32
N MET A 70 -5.22 7.09 0.97
CA MET A 70 -4.49 8.27 0.51
C MET A 70 -2.98 8.04 0.47
N ALA A 71 -2.44 7.37 1.49
CA ALA A 71 -1.03 6.98 1.52
C ALA A 71 -0.69 6.00 0.39
N GLY A 72 -1.55 5.00 0.18
CA GLY A 72 -1.40 4.06 -0.94
C GLY A 72 -1.42 4.74 -2.30
N PHE A 73 -2.30 5.74 -2.50
CA PHE A 73 -2.44 6.48 -3.74
C PHE A 73 -1.18 7.28 -4.04
N SER A 74 -0.75 8.07 -3.06
CA SER A 74 0.44 8.92 -3.20
C SER A 74 1.70 8.09 -3.45
N ALA A 75 1.84 6.96 -2.75
CA ALA A 75 3.01 6.10 -2.89
C ALA A 75 3.03 5.35 -4.23
N ALA A 76 1.89 4.86 -4.73
CA ALA A 76 1.90 4.19 -6.02
C ALA A 76 2.15 5.15 -7.19
N GLN A 77 1.66 6.39 -7.11
CA GLN A 77 2.04 7.43 -8.09
C GLN A 77 3.54 7.69 -8.06
N ARG A 78 4.13 7.79 -6.87
CA ARG A 78 5.58 7.96 -6.72
C ARG A 78 6.38 6.79 -7.29
N LEU A 79 5.97 5.54 -7.01
CA LEU A 79 6.62 4.34 -7.59
C LEU A 79 6.58 4.36 -9.12
N ILE A 80 5.46 4.79 -9.72
CA ILE A 80 5.33 4.90 -11.17
C ILE A 80 6.21 6.02 -11.71
N ASP A 81 6.23 7.17 -11.06
CA ASP A 81 7.03 8.32 -11.47
C ASP A 81 8.54 8.02 -11.36
N ASP A 82 8.98 7.30 -10.32
CA ASP A 82 10.36 6.85 -10.14
C ASP A 82 10.76 5.85 -11.25
N GLU A 83 9.91 4.84 -11.54
CA GLU A 83 10.16 3.90 -12.64
C GLU A 83 10.22 4.58 -14.01
N LEU A 84 9.44 5.64 -14.22
CA LEU A 84 9.48 6.43 -15.45
C LEU A 84 10.72 7.31 -15.54
N ALA A 85 11.29 7.75 -14.41
CA ALA A 85 12.48 8.58 -14.36
C ALA A 85 13.79 7.75 -14.51
N GLU A 86 13.76 6.47 -14.14
CA GLU A 86 14.88 5.53 -14.31
C GLU A 86 15.03 4.99 -15.75
N ARG A 87 14.12 5.36 -16.66
CA ARG A 87 14.11 4.95 -18.08
C ARG A 87 14.55 6.08 -19.02
#